data_AF-A0A8W8J053-F1
#
_entry.id   AF-A0A8W8J053-F1
#
_cell.length_a   1.000
_cell.length_b   1.000
_cell.length_c   1.000
_cell.angle_alpha   90.00
_cell.angle_beta   90.00
_cell.angle_gamma   90.00
#
_symmetry.space_group_name_H-M   'P 1'
#
loop_
_entity.id
_entity.type
_entity.pdbx_description
1 polymer ?
#
loop_
_entity_poly.entity_id
_entity_poly.type
_entity_poly.pdbx_seq_one_letter_code
_entity_poly.pdbx_strand_id
1 'polypeptide(L)'
;FKALIEKSLSGDSKEGPSLQLLKEALINTRQHEAFLRVILNDVISCAQQVELLEQQLATRMEQLQATVQSKTAVPTAQVYPQFIHLSQLWSGFQDEMVLLSVLSNILASLEPYTRGHRELFTDEALSPFLEGVTVKTDEQRIQETSGPENRVNTKDFKDADWLFPETTKNFTKLPLQYRGYCALSLANFDRLLIPSNPEVGVLRYKDHYYAFSNKNAAAEFAQNPDHYIRLVAEGAKKSPELIQLLELHTQFATITPYSQGKDQGRMIEKPVTKCDSGTQTDTHFMESNIVKSYEWNEWELRRKAIKLANLRTRITHSVQTNLSNMRRDNAIQVWPPKDQETQTKTDASTNVPRPQVFLAGLRGGGMSTATQMVKVDLTQDVDQT
;
A
#
# COMPACT_ATOMS: atom_id res chain seq x y z
N PHE A 1 30.00 -8.66 9.84
CA PHE A 1 28.90 -8.95 10.79
C PHE A 1 28.53 -10.43 10.90
N LYS A 2 28.03 -11.13 9.86
CA LYS A 2 27.59 -12.55 9.97
C LYS A 2 28.64 -13.48 10.59
N ALA A 3 29.88 -13.42 10.10
CA ALA A 3 30.96 -14.28 10.57
C ALA A 3 31.36 -14.00 12.04
N LEU A 4 31.19 -12.76 12.51
CA LEU A 4 31.41 -12.38 13.92
C LEU A 4 30.29 -12.92 14.82
N ILE A 5 29.05 -12.88 14.34
CA ILE A 5 27.89 -13.42 15.05
C ILE A 5 28.02 -14.94 15.17
N GLU A 6 28.40 -15.63 14.08
CA GLU A 6 28.67 -17.07 14.08
C GLU A 6 29.79 -17.47 15.05
N LYS A 7 30.90 -16.71 15.10
CA LYS A 7 32.01 -16.92 16.06
C LYS A 7 31.59 -16.70 17.52
N SER A 8 30.76 -15.69 17.77
CA SER A 8 30.23 -15.42 19.12
C SER A 8 29.26 -16.53 19.58
N LEU A 9 28.47 -17.08 18.65
CA LEU A 9 27.57 -18.22 18.90
C LEU A 9 28.31 -19.55 19.11
N SER A 10 29.50 -19.74 18.53
CA SER A 10 30.33 -20.93 18.74
C SER A 10 31.13 -20.93 20.06
N GLY A 11 30.92 -19.94 20.93
CA GLY A 11 31.48 -19.90 22.28
C GLY A 11 32.87 -19.29 22.41
N ASP A 12 33.39 -18.63 21.36
CA ASP A 12 34.79 -18.20 21.27
C ASP A 12 34.99 -16.68 21.54
N SER A 13 34.10 -16.08 22.34
CA SER A 13 34.10 -14.62 22.56
C SER A 13 35.08 -14.19 23.66
N LYS A 14 36.19 -13.59 23.23
CA LYS A 14 36.88 -12.51 23.96
C LYS A 14 35.99 -11.26 23.99
N GLU A 15 36.19 -10.39 24.99
CA GLU A 15 35.51 -9.09 25.16
C GLU A 15 35.41 -8.32 23.83
N GLY A 16 34.20 -8.17 23.30
CA GLY A 16 33.94 -7.57 21.99
C GLY A 16 32.59 -6.84 21.93
N PRO A 17 32.25 -6.21 20.80
CA PRO A 17 30.99 -5.45 20.64
C PRO A 17 29.78 -6.33 20.93
N SER A 18 28.74 -5.74 21.53
CA SER A 18 27.57 -6.49 21.99
C SER A 18 26.91 -7.24 20.84
N LEU A 19 26.55 -8.51 21.09
CA LEU A 19 25.93 -9.38 20.08
C LEU A 19 24.64 -8.76 19.52
N GLN A 20 23.89 -8.02 20.35
CA GLN A 20 22.69 -7.31 19.93
C GLN A 20 23.02 -6.21 18.93
N LEU A 21 24.03 -5.39 19.19
CA LEU A 21 24.44 -4.31 18.29
C LEU A 21 24.96 -4.87 16.95
N LEU A 22 25.69 -5.98 16.96
CA LEU A 22 26.14 -6.65 15.73
C LEU A 22 24.96 -7.18 14.89
N LYS A 23 23.92 -7.71 15.55
CA LYS A 23 22.69 -8.17 14.88
C LYS A 23 21.90 -7.01 14.28
N GLU A 24 21.71 -5.93 15.03
CA GLU A 24 21.03 -4.72 14.56
C GLU A 24 21.77 -4.08 13.38
N ALA A 25 23.10 -3.98 13.46
CA ALA A 25 23.94 -3.51 12.36
C ALA A 25 23.82 -4.41 11.12
N LEU A 26 23.75 -5.74 11.30
CA LEU A 26 23.51 -6.67 10.20
C LEU A 26 22.14 -6.41 9.55
N ILE A 27 21.09 -6.22 10.34
CA ILE A 27 19.74 -5.96 9.82
C ILE A 27 19.71 -4.65 9.05
N ASN A 28 20.27 -3.56 9.62
CA ASN A 28 20.32 -2.26 8.96
C ASN A 28 21.09 -2.33 7.63
N THR A 29 22.30 -2.90 7.63
CA THR A 29 23.09 -3.06 6.40
C THR A 29 22.36 -3.87 5.33
N ARG A 30 21.58 -4.88 5.73
CA ARG A 30 20.76 -5.69 4.81
C ARG A 30 19.56 -4.94 4.26
N GLN A 31 18.89 -4.15 5.09
CA GLN A 31 17.82 -3.26 4.63
C GLN A 31 18.34 -2.23 3.64
N HIS A 32 19.48 -1.62 3.94
CA HIS A 32 20.10 -0.66 3.05
C HIS A 32 20.47 -1.29 1.70
N GLU A 33 21.10 -2.47 1.72
CA GLU A 33 21.38 -3.26 0.50
C GLU A 33 20.09 -3.53 -0.30
N ALA A 34 19.01 -3.94 0.38
CA ALA A 34 17.74 -4.21 -0.28
C ALA A 34 17.12 -2.95 -0.91
N PHE A 35 17.16 -1.80 -0.22
CA PHE A 35 16.66 -0.54 -0.76
C PHE A 35 17.49 -0.05 -1.95
N LEU A 36 18.82 -0.17 -1.89
CA LEU A 36 19.68 0.16 -3.03
C LEU A 36 19.38 -0.71 -4.25
N ARG A 37 19.11 -2.01 -4.05
CA ARG A 37 18.69 -2.90 -5.16
C ARG A 37 17.35 -2.50 -5.76
N VAL A 38 16.38 -2.07 -4.94
CA VAL A 38 15.10 -1.57 -5.44
C VAL A 38 15.32 -0.31 -6.28
N ILE A 39 16.05 0.68 -5.74
CA ILE A 39 16.37 1.91 -6.47
C ILE A 39 17.11 1.61 -7.77
N LEU A 40 18.08 0.69 -7.75
CA LEU A 40 18.81 0.28 -8.95
C LEU A 40 17.87 -0.30 -10.02
N ASN A 41 16.95 -1.18 -9.64
CA ASN A 41 15.98 -1.76 -10.57
C ASN A 41 15.04 -0.69 -11.15
N ASP A 42 14.61 0.28 -10.31
CA ASP A 42 13.77 1.39 -10.76
C ASP A 42 14.53 2.30 -11.73
N VAL A 43 15.80 2.63 -11.45
CA VAL A 43 16.66 3.41 -12.36
C VAL A 43 16.90 2.67 -13.68
N ILE A 44 17.12 1.36 -13.66
CA ILE A 44 17.23 0.54 -14.88
C ILE A 44 15.92 0.61 -15.68
N SER A 45 14.78 0.57 -15.00
CA SER A 45 13.46 0.67 -15.65
C SER A 45 13.23 2.05 -16.26
N CYS A 46 13.60 3.14 -15.56
CA CYS A 46 13.61 4.49 -16.13
C CYS A 46 14.46 4.57 -17.41
N ALA A 47 15.67 4.00 -17.37
CA ALA A 47 16.57 4.02 -18.52
C ALA A 47 15.96 3.32 -19.74
N GLN A 48 15.38 2.12 -19.53
CA GLN A 48 14.68 1.39 -20.60
C GLN A 48 13.48 2.17 -21.14
N GLN A 49 12.73 2.85 -20.27
CA GLN A 49 11.58 3.65 -20.67
C GLN A 49 11.99 4.88 -21.47
N VAL A 50 13.09 5.54 -21.10
CA VAL A 50 13.66 6.67 -21.86
C VAL A 50 14.14 6.23 -23.23
N GLU A 51 14.83 5.08 -23.35
CA GLU A 51 15.23 4.51 -24.64
C GLU A 51 14.02 4.23 -25.55
N LEU A 52 12.94 3.69 -24.97
CA LEU A 52 11.70 3.46 -25.71
C LEU A 52 11.06 4.77 -26.19
N LEU A 53 10.99 5.78 -25.32
CA LEU A 53 10.46 7.10 -25.66
C LEU A 53 11.29 7.78 -26.76
N GLU A 54 12.62 7.63 -26.73
CA GLU A 54 13.53 8.17 -27.75
C GLU A 54 13.28 7.53 -29.12
N GLN A 55 13.16 6.20 -29.18
CA GLN A 55 12.83 5.48 -30.41
C GLN A 55 11.47 5.89 -30.98
N GLN A 56 10.46 6.03 -30.10
CA GLN A 56 9.13 6.49 -30.50
C GLN A 56 9.15 7.93 -31.00
N LEU A 57 9.90 8.81 -30.34
CA LEU A 57 10.07 10.20 -30.75
C LEU A 57 10.71 10.31 -32.12
N ALA A 58 11.82 9.60 -32.37
CA ALA A 58 12.51 9.57 -33.66
C ALA A 58 11.56 9.12 -34.78
N THR A 59 10.86 8.00 -34.57
CA THR A 59 9.89 7.47 -35.54
C THR A 59 8.76 8.46 -35.84
N ARG A 60 8.24 9.16 -34.81
CA ARG A 60 7.18 10.16 -34.98
C ARG A 60 7.68 11.43 -35.67
N MET A 61 8.91 11.85 -35.40
CA MET A 61 9.53 12.99 -36.07
C MET A 61 9.74 12.73 -37.56
N GLU A 62 10.17 11.52 -37.95
CA GLU A 62 10.26 11.11 -39.35
C GLU A 62 8.88 11.12 -40.04
N GLN A 63 7.84 10.60 -39.38
CA GLN A 63 6.46 10.63 -39.90
C GLN A 63 5.93 12.06 -40.06
N LEU A 64 6.21 12.94 -39.10
CA LEU A 64 5.83 14.35 -39.19
C LEU A 64 6.57 15.03 -40.36
N GLN A 65 7.87 14.79 -40.49
CA GLN A 65 8.67 15.32 -41.59
C GLN A 65 8.12 14.84 -42.94
N ALA A 66 7.88 13.54 -43.11
CA ALA A 66 7.30 12.99 -44.34
C ALA A 66 5.92 13.58 -44.68
N THR A 67 5.14 13.95 -43.67
CA THR A 67 3.80 14.55 -43.85
C THR A 67 3.87 16.01 -44.32
N VAL A 68 4.94 16.73 -43.96
CA VAL A 68 5.06 18.19 -44.16
C VAL A 68 6.04 18.56 -45.30
N GLN A 69 7.12 17.80 -45.51
CA GLN A 69 8.29 18.18 -46.32
C GLN A 69 7.99 18.50 -47.80
N SER A 70 6.90 18.00 -48.37
CA SER A 70 6.55 18.17 -49.78
C SER A 70 5.23 18.89 -50.04
N LYS A 71 4.53 19.36 -49.00
CA LYS A 71 3.19 19.95 -49.10
C LYS A 71 3.20 21.41 -48.68
N THR A 72 2.76 22.31 -49.57
CA THR A 72 2.60 23.75 -49.30
C THR A 72 1.46 24.04 -48.33
N ALA A 73 0.46 23.16 -48.26
CA ALA A 73 -0.61 23.17 -47.28
C ALA A 73 -0.96 21.74 -46.87
N VAL A 74 -1.04 21.48 -45.57
CA VAL A 74 -1.36 20.17 -45.01
C VAL A 74 -2.65 20.29 -44.18
N PRO A 75 -3.62 19.38 -44.33
CA PRO A 75 -4.85 19.41 -43.53
C PRO A 75 -4.56 19.31 -42.03
N THR A 76 -5.21 20.17 -41.23
CA THR A 76 -5.08 20.17 -39.76
C THR A 76 -5.45 18.82 -39.16
N ALA A 77 -6.43 18.11 -39.73
CA ALA A 77 -6.82 16.76 -39.33
C ALA A 77 -5.69 15.71 -39.44
N GLN A 78 -4.68 15.93 -40.29
CA GLN A 78 -3.54 15.02 -40.45
C GLN A 78 -2.35 15.41 -39.56
N VAL A 79 -2.16 16.72 -39.33
CA VAL A 79 -0.98 17.25 -38.63
C VAL A 79 -1.20 17.34 -37.12
N TYR A 80 -2.38 17.74 -36.66
CA TYR A 80 -2.66 17.91 -35.23
C TYR A 80 -2.51 16.62 -34.43
N PRO A 81 -2.96 15.44 -34.89
CA PRO A 81 -2.71 14.19 -34.17
C PRO A 81 -1.21 13.93 -33.97
N GLN A 82 -0.36 14.22 -34.96
CA GLN A 82 1.08 14.02 -34.82
C GLN A 82 1.69 14.91 -33.73
N PHE A 83 1.29 16.19 -33.67
CA PHE A 83 1.74 17.09 -32.60
C PHE A 83 1.19 16.72 -31.22
N ILE A 84 -0.05 16.21 -31.13
CA ILE A 84 -0.60 15.69 -29.87
C ILE A 84 0.21 14.47 -29.40
N HIS A 85 0.59 13.57 -30.30
CA HIS A 85 1.40 12.42 -29.93
C HIS A 85 2.82 12.84 -29.53
N LEU A 86 3.42 13.82 -30.22
CA LEU A 86 4.72 14.39 -29.81
C LEU A 86 4.66 15.06 -28.45
N SER A 87 3.58 15.79 -28.14
CA SER A 87 3.43 16.39 -26.81
C SER A 87 3.25 15.35 -25.72
N GLN A 88 2.54 14.25 -25.99
CA GLN A 88 2.44 13.11 -25.07
C GLN A 88 3.80 12.44 -24.83
N LEU A 89 4.59 12.23 -25.88
CA LEU A 89 5.95 11.69 -25.74
C LEU A 89 6.85 12.65 -24.94
N TRP A 90 6.75 13.94 -25.19
CA TRP A 90 7.46 14.96 -24.42
C TRP A 90 7.06 14.97 -22.95
N SER A 91 5.76 14.87 -22.65
CA SER A 91 5.29 14.70 -21.27
C SER A 91 5.85 13.43 -20.63
N GLY A 92 5.93 12.32 -21.37
CA GLY A 92 6.57 11.09 -20.88
C GLY A 92 8.03 11.29 -20.48
N PHE A 93 8.83 12.04 -21.25
CA PHE A 93 10.20 12.38 -20.84
C PHE A 93 10.24 13.25 -19.58
N GLN A 94 9.28 14.18 -19.42
CA GLN A 94 9.18 15.01 -18.21
C GLN A 94 8.84 14.15 -16.99
N ASP A 95 7.92 13.20 -17.14
CA ASP A 95 7.55 12.26 -16.07
C ASP A 95 8.76 11.42 -15.61
N GLU A 96 9.56 10.90 -16.55
CA GLU A 96 10.80 10.18 -16.24
C GLU A 96 11.84 11.06 -15.55
N MET A 97 11.98 12.33 -15.97
CA MET A 97 12.87 13.29 -15.32
C MET A 97 12.44 13.55 -13.86
N VAL A 98 11.14 13.68 -13.62
CA VAL A 98 10.58 13.83 -12.26
C VAL A 98 10.86 12.57 -11.44
N LEU A 99 10.61 11.37 -12.00
CA LEU A 99 10.87 10.10 -11.31
C LEU A 99 12.35 9.95 -10.92
N LEU A 100 13.28 10.26 -11.83
CA LEU A 100 14.72 10.26 -11.53
C LEU A 100 15.09 11.24 -10.42
N SER A 101 14.47 12.43 -10.40
CA SER A 101 14.70 13.41 -9.33
C SER A 101 14.25 12.87 -7.97
N VAL A 102 13.12 12.16 -7.92
CA VAL A 102 12.61 11.51 -6.71
C VAL A 102 13.56 10.39 -6.26
N LEU A 103 14.00 9.52 -7.18
CA LEU A 103 14.95 8.44 -6.87
C LEU A 103 16.28 9.00 -6.34
N SER A 104 16.79 10.09 -6.92
CA SER A 104 18.00 10.76 -6.45
C SER A 104 17.82 11.33 -5.04
N ASN A 105 16.66 11.93 -4.75
CA ASN A 105 16.35 12.44 -3.41
C ASN A 105 16.24 11.31 -2.38
N ILE A 106 15.61 10.18 -2.76
CA ILE A 106 15.54 9.00 -1.88
C ILE A 106 16.94 8.49 -1.58
N LEU A 107 17.82 8.36 -2.58
CA LEU A 107 19.20 7.92 -2.39
C LEU A 107 19.96 8.84 -1.43
N ALA A 108 19.85 10.16 -1.60
CA ALA A 108 20.46 11.13 -0.69
C ALA A 108 19.89 11.01 0.74
N SER A 109 18.58 10.74 0.87
CA SER A 109 17.95 10.54 2.18
C SER A 109 18.35 9.23 2.87
N LEU A 110 18.85 8.23 2.13
CA LEU A 110 19.29 6.94 2.67
C LEU A 110 20.70 6.99 3.28
N GLU A 111 21.55 7.92 2.83
CA GLU A 111 22.95 8.05 3.27
C GLU A 111 23.11 8.28 4.79
N PRO A 112 22.32 9.14 5.47
CA PRO A 112 22.46 9.37 6.91
C PRO A 112 22.25 8.12 7.77
N TYR A 113 21.39 7.19 7.32
CA TYR A 113 21.04 5.98 8.08
C TYR A 113 22.18 4.94 8.13
N THR A 114 23.15 5.02 7.22
CA THR A 114 24.33 4.15 7.22
C THR A 114 25.56 4.83 7.80
N ARG A 115 25.61 6.15 7.79
CA ARG A 115 26.74 6.94 8.28
C ARG A 115 27.12 6.58 9.72
N GLY A 116 26.15 6.55 10.65
CA GLY A 116 26.41 6.23 12.06
C GLY A 116 27.00 4.82 12.24
N HIS A 117 26.52 3.83 11.50
CA HIS A 117 27.08 2.47 11.56
C HIS A 117 28.48 2.38 10.93
N ARG A 118 28.73 3.15 9.86
CA ARG A 118 30.06 3.21 9.22
C ARG A 118 31.11 3.85 10.12
N GLU A 119 30.71 4.84 10.92
CA GLU A 119 31.58 5.49 11.91
C GLU A 119 31.82 4.59 13.14
N LEU A 120 30.82 3.81 13.57
CA LEU A 120 30.94 2.88 14.70
C LEU A 120 31.72 1.60 14.37
N PHE A 121 31.62 1.10 13.13
CA PHE A 121 32.23 -0.15 12.69
C PHE A 121 33.27 0.10 11.60
N THR A 122 34.36 0.77 11.98
CA THR A 122 35.53 0.92 11.11
C THR A 122 36.27 -0.40 10.93
N ASP A 123 36.96 -0.57 9.81
CA ASP A 123 37.76 -1.77 9.54
C ASP A 123 38.84 -1.98 10.62
N GLU A 124 39.37 -0.89 11.19
CA GLU A 124 40.31 -0.92 12.31
C GLU A 124 39.68 -1.51 13.57
N ALA A 125 38.42 -1.17 13.86
CA ALA A 125 37.69 -1.71 15.02
C ALA A 125 37.27 -3.17 14.84
N LEU A 126 37.01 -3.60 13.59
CA LEU A 126 36.56 -4.96 13.29
C LEU A 126 37.70 -5.96 13.06
N SER A 127 38.85 -5.49 12.57
CA SER A 127 39.98 -6.36 12.20
C SER A 127 40.47 -7.30 13.32
N PRO A 128 40.58 -6.88 14.61
CA PRO A 128 41.04 -7.77 15.69
C PRO A 128 40.05 -8.91 15.98
N PHE A 129 38.76 -8.69 15.73
CA PHE A 129 37.72 -9.69 15.96
C PHE A 129 37.59 -10.68 14.80
N LEU A 130 38.03 -10.26 13.61
CA LEU A 130 38.04 -11.05 12.38
C LEU A 130 39.31 -11.90 12.23
N GLU A 131 40.32 -11.75 13.10
CA GLU A 131 41.50 -12.60 13.10
C GLU A 131 41.11 -14.08 13.22
N GLY A 132 41.56 -14.87 12.24
CA GLY A 132 41.29 -16.31 12.11
C GLY A 132 39.95 -16.68 11.48
N VAL A 133 39.13 -15.72 11.03
CA VAL A 133 37.81 -15.98 10.43
C VAL A 133 37.82 -15.66 8.93
N THR A 134 37.49 -16.65 8.10
CA THR A 134 37.26 -16.43 6.67
C THR A 134 35.91 -15.73 6.47
N VAL A 135 35.93 -14.45 6.10
CA VAL A 135 34.71 -13.70 5.76
C VAL A 135 34.22 -14.14 4.39
N LYS A 136 33.21 -15.02 4.37
CA LYS A 136 32.58 -15.50 3.14
C LYS A 136 31.52 -14.52 2.64
N THR A 137 31.50 -14.27 1.33
CA THR A 137 30.40 -13.54 0.67
C THR A 137 29.15 -14.41 0.62
N ASP A 138 28.00 -13.81 0.29
CA ASP A 138 26.76 -14.56 0.17
C ASP A 138 26.80 -15.53 -1.02
N GLU A 139 27.43 -15.13 -2.13
CA GLU A 139 27.63 -15.97 -3.30
C GLU A 139 28.51 -17.19 -2.97
N GLN A 140 29.59 -16.99 -2.21
CA GLN A 140 30.45 -18.08 -1.76
C GLN A 140 29.71 -19.06 -0.83
N ARG A 141 28.87 -18.56 0.08
CA ARG A 141 28.03 -19.41 0.94
C ARG A 141 27.04 -20.25 0.14
N ILE A 142 26.46 -19.68 -0.91
CA ILE A 142 25.54 -20.40 -1.81
C ILE A 142 26.31 -21.47 -2.60
N GLN A 143 27.48 -21.12 -3.15
CA GLN A 143 28.30 -22.06 -3.93
C GLN A 143 28.79 -23.27 -3.10
N GLU A 144 29.14 -23.08 -1.82
CA GLU A 144 29.55 -24.19 -0.94
C GLU A 144 28.40 -25.19 -0.68
N THR A 145 27.16 -24.70 -0.72
CA THR A 145 25.97 -25.51 -0.50
C THR A 145 25.36 -26.03 -1.81
N SER A 146 25.81 -25.51 -2.96
CA SER A 146 25.47 -25.98 -4.29
C SER A 146 26.14 -27.32 -4.59
N GLY A 147 25.42 -28.40 -4.37
CA GLY A 147 25.84 -29.75 -4.73
C GLY A 147 24.76 -30.79 -4.50
N PRO A 148 24.73 -31.89 -5.27
CA PRO A 148 23.75 -32.95 -5.09
C PRO A 148 23.82 -33.61 -3.71
N GLU A 149 24.99 -33.58 -3.06
CA GLU A 149 25.21 -34.15 -1.72
C GLU A 149 24.54 -33.35 -0.59
N ASN A 150 24.36 -32.04 -0.80
CA ASN A 150 23.73 -31.13 0.15
C ASN A 150 22.20 -31.04 -0.03
N ARG A 151 21.62 -31.84 -0.94
CA ARG A 151 20.17 -31.88 -1.16
C ARG A 151 19.46 -32.64 -0.05
N VAL A 152 18.26 -32.17 0.29
CA VAL A 152 17.38 -32.88 1.22
C VAL A 152 16.90 -34.18 0.58
N ASN A 153 16.98 -35.27 1.34
CA ASN A 153 16.50 -36.56 0.88
C ASN A 153 14.98 -36.63 1.07
N THR A 154 14.24 -36.65 -0.04
CA THR A 154 12.77 -36.68 -0.05
C THR A 154 12.19 -37.92 0.63
N LYS A 155 12.98 -39.00 0.77
CA LYS A 155 12.54 -40.24 1.41
C LYS A 155 12.39 -40.13 2.93
N ASP A 156 13.07 -39.17 3.56
CA ASP A 156 13.10 -39.03 5.01
C ASP A 156 11.84 -38.31 5.54
N PHE A 157 11.11 -37.60 4.67
CA PHE A 157 9.94 -36.81 5.04
C PHE A 157 8.77 -37.05 4.07
N LYS A 158 7.95 -38.07 4.34
CA LYS A 158 6.80 -38.45 3.48
C LYS A 158 5.66 -37.43 3.48
N ASP A 159 5.55 -36.62 4.54
CA ASP A 159 4.46 -35.65 4.73
C ASP A 159 4.84 -34.23 4.28
N ALA A 160 6.04 -34.04 3.72
CA ALA A 160 6.57 -32.75 3.30
C ALA A 160 6.73 -32.68 1.78
N ASP A 161 6.16 -31.64 1.18
CA ASP A 161 6.29 -31.39 -0.26
C ASP A 161 7.58 -30.61 -0.55
N TRP A 162 8.57 -31.32 -1.08
CA TRP A 162 9.86 -30.74 -1.49
C TRP A 162 9.87 -30.41 -2.98
N LEU A 163 10.29 -29.19 -3.31
CA LEU A 163 10.47 -28.71 -4.67
C LEU A 163 11.96 -28.54 -4.99
N PHE A 164 12.34 -29.07 -6.14
CA PHE A 164 13.69 -28.95 -6.69
C PHE A 164 13.67 -28.26 -8.07
N PRO A 165 14.81 -27.69 -8.49
CA PRO A 165 14.95 -27.08 -9.82
C PRO A 165 14.54 -28.01 -10.96
N GLU A 166 14.83 -29.31 -10.87
CA GLU A 166 14.56 -30.28 -11.93
C GLU A 166 13.09 -30.70 -12.00
N THR A 167 12.39 -30.65 -10.87
CA THR A 167 11.00 -31.11 -10.76
C THR A 167 10.00 -30.00 -11.12
N THR A 168 10.41 -28.73 -11.07
CA THR A 168 9.50 -27.58 -11.13
C THR A 168 9.75 -26.69 -12.33
N LYS A 169 8.79 -26.62 -13.28
CA LYS A 169 8.91 -25.84 -14.53
C LYS A 169 9.14 -24.33 -14.34
N ASN A 170 8.71 -23.75 -13.22
CA ASN A 170 8.81 -22.32 -12.91
C ASN A 170 9.64 -22.06 -11.64
N PHE A 171 10.68 -22.86 -11.38
CA PHE A 171 11.44 -22.80 -10.12
C PHE A 171 12.02 -21.41 -9.82
N THR A 172 12.57 -20.72 -10.82
CA THR A 172 13.18 -19.38 -10.66
C THR A 172 12.17 -18.27 -10.33
N LYS A 173 10.88 -18.49 -10.61
CA LYS A 173 9.80 -17.52 -10.36
C LYS A 173 8.99 -17.83 -9.10
N LEU A 174 9.41 -18.82 -8.30
CA LEU A 174 8.71 -19.17 -7.08
C LEU A 174 8.83 -18.02 -6.06
N PRO A 175 7.70 -17.58 -5.45
CA PRO A 175 7.73 -16.58 -4.40
C PRO A 175 8.27 -17.21 -3.12
N LEU A 176 9.59 -17.08 -2.91
CA LEU A 176 10.23 -17.56 -1.69
C LEU A 176 9.85 -16.66 -0.51
N GLN A 177 9.37 -17.29 0.56
CA GLN A 177 9.08 -16.61 1.81
C GLN A 177 10.37 -16.02 2.39
N TYR A 178 10.24 -14.94 3.15
CA TYR A 178 11.37 -14.24 3.76
C TYR A 178 12.38 -13.72 2.73
N ARG A 179 11.93 -13.39 1.51
CA ARG A 179 12.77 -12.92 0.39
C ARG A 179 14.02 -13.78 0.13
N GLY A 180 13.93 -15.09 0.36
CA GLY A 180 15.04 -16.02 0.11
C GLY A 180 16.11 -16.06 1.21
N TYR A 181 15.80 -15.64 2.44
CA TYR A 181 16.61 -15.95 3.61
C TYR A 181 16.28 -17.33 4.21
N CYS A 182 17.25 -17.93 4.89
CA CYS A 182 17.06 -19.23 5.54
C CYS A 182 16.04 -19.14 6.68
N ALA A 183 14.93 -19.87 6.56
CA ALA A 183 13.84 -19.85 7.54
C ALA A 183 14.27 -20.32 8.94
N LEU A 184 15.12 -21.35 9.03
CA LEU A 184 15.60 -21.85 10.32
C LEU A 184 16.59 -20.89 10.98
N SER A 185 17.54 -20.34 10.20
CA SER A 185 18.56 -19.44 10.76
C SER A 185 17.94 -18.17 11.36
N LEU A 186 16.85 -17.69 10.76
CA LEU A 186 16.04 -16.61 11.30
C LEU A 186 15.42 -16.95 12.67
N ALA A 187 14.95 -18.17 12.84
CA ALA A 187 14.30 -18.63 14.06
C ALA A 187 15.31 -19.01 15.17
N ASN A 188 16.26 -19.90 14.89
CA ASN A 188 17.17 -20.48 15.89
C ASN A 188 18.22 -19.49 16.40
N PHE A 189 18.75 -18.64 15.53
CA PHE A 189 19.82 -17.71 15.89
C PHE A 189 19.31 -16.31 16.22
N ASP A 190 18.01 -16.18 16.50
CA ASP A 190 17.32 -14.92 16.84
C ASP A 190 17.69 -13.79 15.86
N ARG A 191 17.07 -13.81 14.68
CA ARG A 191 17.13 -12.78 13.62
C ARG A 191 18.44 -12.74 12.80
N LEU A 192 19.12 -13.87 12.66
CA LEU A 192 20.30 -13.97 11.81
C LEU A 192 19.93 -14.13 10.33
N LEU A 193 20.27 -13.13 9.51
CA LEU A 193 19.98 -13.11 8.08
C LEU A 193 21.06 -13.85 7.27
N ILE A 194 20.83 -15.14 7.00
CA ILE A 194 21.69 -15.97 6.13
C ILE A 194 20.97 -16.21 4.80
N PRO A 195 21.63 -15.99 3.64
CA PRO A 195 21.03 -16.31 2.34
C PRO A 195 20.69 -17.80 2.28
N SER A 196 19.52 -18.12 1.74
CA SER A 196 19.16 -19.50 1.45
C SER A 196 19.71 -19.93 0.09
N ASN A 197 19.94 -21.23 -0.08
CA ASN A 197 20.21 -21.84 -1.36
C ASN A 197 18.99 -22.68 -1.76
N PRO A 198 18.18 -22.24 -2.75
CA PRO A 198 17.03 -23.00 -3.23
C PRO A 198 17.38 -24.40 -3.77
N GLU A 199 18.62 -24.62 -4.22
CA GLU A 199 19.07 -25.92 -4.75
C GLU A 199 19.13 -27.03 -3.68
N VAL A 200 19.26 -26.67 -2.40
CA VAL A 200 19.20 -27.60 -1.26
C VAL A 200 17.83 -28.28 -1.18
N GLY A 201 16.78 -27.55 -1.57
CA GLY A 201 15.39 -27.99 -1.55
C GLY A 201 14.49 -26.91 -0.96
N VAL A 202 13.40 -26.59 -1.66
CA VAL A 202 12.38 -25.66 -1.18
C VAL A 202 11.23 -26.45 -0.58
N LEU A 203 10.89 -26.17 0.68
CA LEU A 203 9.78 -26.81 1.38
C LEU A 203 8.49 -26.02 1.12
N ARG A 204 7.46 -26.70 0.59
CA ARG A 204 6.10 -26.15 0.52
C ARG A 204 5.34 -26.51 1.79
N TYR A 205 4.90 -25.49 2.53
CA TYR A 205 4.10 -25.67 3.74
C TYR A 205 3.01 -24.59 3.82
N LYS A 206 1.74 -24.98 3.97
CA LYS A 206 0.57 -24.08 4.03
C LYS A 206 0.58 -23.03 2.90
N ASP A 207 0.81 -23.46 1.66
CA ASP A 207 0.91 -22.63 0.45
C ASP A 207 2.07 -21.61 0.41
N HIS A 208 3.00 -21.67 1.36
CA HIS A 208 4.21 -20.85 1.38
C HIS A 208 5.45 -21.70 1.05
N TYR A 209 6.44 -21.07 0.41
CA TYR A 209 7.68 -21.71 -0.02
C TYR A 209 8.85 -21.26 0.84
N TYR A 210 9.44 -22.18 1.61
CA TYR A 210 10.56 -21.90 2.50
C TYR A 210 11.87 -22.46 1.93
N ALA A 211 12.92 -21.66 1.96
CA ALA A 211 14.25 -22.05 1.53
C ALA A 211 15.24 -22.05 2.71
N PHE A 212 16.31 -22.83 2.58
CA PHE A 212 17.26 -23.10 3.66
C PHE A 212 18.71 -22.93 3.21
N SER A 213 19.61 -22.70 4.17
CA SER A 213 21.05 -22.65 3.91
C SER A 213 21.67 -24.04 3.82
N ASN A 214 21.26 -24.97 4.70
CA ASN A 214 21.86 -26.30 4.83
C ASN A 214 20.80 -27.40 4.81
N LYS A 215 21.20 -28.62 4.42
CA LYS A 215 20.36 -29.83 4.52
C LYS A 215 19.83 -30.05 5.94
N ASN A 216 20.70 -29.91 6.94
CA ASN A 216 20.32 -30.10 8.35
C ASN A 216 19.28 -29.08 8.78
N ALA A 217 19.41 -27.83 8.29
CA ALA A 217 18.47 -26.77 8.62
C ALA A 217 17.08 -27.04 8.03
N ALA A 218 17.04 -27.58 6.81
CA ALA A 218 15.82 -28.00 6.15
C ALA A 218 15.16 -29.18 6.87
N ALA A 219 15.94 -30.18 7.28
CA ALA A 219 15.47 -31.34 8.03
C ALA A 219 14.90 -30.97 9.41
N GLU A 220 15.56 -30.08 10.14
CA GLU A 220 15.11 -29.61 11.46
C GLU A 220 13.80 -28.81 11.33
N PHE A 221 13.73 -27.90 10.35
CA PHE A 221 12.51 -27.14 10.11
C PHE A 221 11.33 -28.03 9.70
N ALA A 222 11.58 -29.09 8.92
CA ALA A 222 10.55 -30.03 8.48
C ALA A 222 9.92 -30.82 9.64
N GLN A 223 10.64 -31.01 10.76
CA GLN A 223 10.09 -31.70 11.93
C GLN A 223 9.00 -30.87 12.63
N ASN A 224 9.19 -29.55 12.74
CA ASN A 224 8.27 -28.65 13.47
C ASN A 224 8.14 -27.26 12.81
N PRO A 225 7.58 -27.17 11.59
CA PRO A 225 7.54 -25.91 10.84
C PRO A 225 6.75 -24.81 11.56
N ASP A 226 5.62 -25.15 12.19
CA ASP A 226 4.77 -24.19 12.90
C ASP A 226 5.47 -23.52 14.09
N HIS A 227 6.37 -24.22 14.77
CA HIS A 227 7.13 -23.66 15.89
C HIS A 227 8.09 -22.57 15.40
N TYR A 228 8.86 -22.87 14.36
CA TYR A 228 9.83 -21.92 13.79
C TYR A 228 9.14 -20.73 13.13
N ILE A 229 8.00 -20.92 12.45
CA ILE A 229 7.22 -19.80 11.90
C ILE A 229 6.77 -18.84 13.01
N ARG A 230 6.29 -19.36 14.15
CA ARG A 230 5.93 -18.52 15.31
C ARG A 230 7.13 -17.78 15.89
N LEU A 231 8.28 -18.44 16.02
CA LEU A 231 9.52 -17.81 16.49
C LEU A 231 9.96 -16.66 15.57
N VAL A 232 9.90 -16.84 14.25
CA VAL A 232 10.19 -15.76 13.29
C VAL A 232 9.22 -14.59 13.48
N ALA A 233 7.92 -14.87 13.65
CA ALA A 233 6.92 -13.83 13.89
C ALA A 233 7.17 -13.08 15.23
N GLU A 234 7.57 -13.77 16.29
CA GLU A 234 7.96 -13.13 17.56
C GLU A 234 9.25 -12.31 17.44
N GLY A 235 10.24 -12.80 16.68
CA GLY A 235 11.44 -12.04 16.35
C GLY A 235 11.11 -10.76 15.58
N ALA A 236 10.20 -10.84 14.62
CA ALA A 236 9.73 -9.68 13.86
C ALA A 236 8.92 -8.68 14.70
N LYS A 237 8.20 -9.13 15.74
CA LYS A 237 7.54 -8.24 16.70
C LYS A 237 8.53 -7.43 17.54
N LYS A 238 9.70 -8.00 17.86
CA LYS A 238 10.75 -7.31 18.62
C LYS A 238 11.48 -6.26 17.77
N SER A 239 11.69 -6.55 16.49
CA SER A 239 12.35 -5.64 15.54
C SER A 239 11.47 -5.44 14.30
N PRO A 240 10.64 -4.36 14.27
CA PRO A 240 9.67 -4.13 13.19
C PRO A 240 10.33 -3.92 11.82
N GLU A 241 11.61 -3.54 11.80
CA GLU A 241 12.52 -3.52 10.65
C GLU A 241 12.44 -4.78 9.78
N LEU A 242 12.31 -5.95 10.41
CA LEU A 242 12.27 -7.23 9.70
C LEU A 242 10.95 -7.46 8.97
N ILE A 243 9.86 -6.79 9.38
CA ILE A 243 8.54 -6.96 8.75
C ILE A 243 8.59 -6.51 7.29
N GLN A 244 9.23 -5.35 7.03
CA GLN A 244 9.38 -4.81 5.68
C GLN A 244 10.44 -5.59 4.89
N LEU A 245 11.56 -5.96 5.52
CA LEU A 245 12.65 -6.67 4.84
C LEU A 245 12.24 -8.09 4.41
N LEU A 246 11.52 -8.81 5.26
CA LEU A 246 11.11 -10.20 5.02
C LEU A 246 9.69 -10.32 4.43
N GLU A 247 9.05 -9.18 4.13
CA GLU A 247 7.69 -9.09 3.61
C GLU A 247 6.66 -9.88 4.44
N LEU A 248 6.76 -9.81 5.76
CA LEU A 248 5.85 -10.52 6.68
C LEU A 248 4.44 -9.91 6.73
N HIS A 249 4.18 -8.88 5.93
CA HIS A 249 2.89 -8.21 5.88
C HIS A 249 1.74 -9.17 5.58
N THR A 250 1.96 -10.28 4.85
CA THR A 250 0.95 -11.33 4.63
C THR A 250 0.63 -12.11 5.91
N GLN A 251 1.63 -12.37 6.77
CA GLN A 251 1.45 -13.05 8.05
C GLN A 251 0.87 -12.14 9.14
N PHE A 252 1.13 -10.83 9.04
CA PHE A 252 0.54 -9.81 9.91
C PHE A 252 -0.75 -9.19 9.35
N ALA A 253 -1.11 -9.48 8.10
CA ALA A 253 -2.37 -9.05 7.48
C ALA A 253 -3.55 -9.56 8.32
N THR A 254 -3.49 -10.81 8.78
CA THR A 254 -4.46 -11.38 9.71
C THR A 254 -4.62 -10.62 11.03
N ILE A 255 -3.65 -9.77 11.41
CA ILE A 255 -3.66 -8.97 12.65
C ILE A 255 -4.03 -7.50 12.36
N THR A 256 -3.84 -7.01 11.14
CA THR A 256 -4.25 -5.67 10.74
C THR A 256 -5.64 -5.73 10.11
N PRO A 257 -6.70 -5.18 10.75
CA PRO A 257 -8.07 -5.20 10.22
C PRO A 257 -8.24 -4.45 8.88
N TYR A 258 -7.17 -3.81 8.38
CA TYR A 258 -7.13 -3.01 7.17
C TYR A 258 -6.47 -3.71 5.96
N SER A 259 -5.98 -4.94 6.12
CA SER A 259 -5.21 -5.65 5.08
C SER A 259 -6.06 -6.54 4.16
N GLN A 260 -7.38 -6.64 4.37
CA GLN A 260 -8.31 -7.29 3.43
C GLN A 260 -8.51 -6.51 2.11
N GLY A 261 -7.57 -5.62 1.74
CA GLY A 261 -7.71 -4.72 0.60
C GLY A 261 -6.47 -4.63 -0.32
N LYS A 262 -5.52 -5.56 -0.23
CA LYS A 262 -4.29 -5.53 -1.05
C LYS A 262 -4.17 -6.67 -2.07
N ASP A 263 -5.26 -6.99 -2.76
CA ASP A 263 -5.14 -7.42 -4.15
C ASP A 263 -5.19 -6.16 -5.02
N GLN A 264 -4.04 -5.75 -5.57
CA GLN A 264 -3.97 -4.69 -6.57
C GLN A 264 -4.80 -5.12 -7.79
N GLY A 265 -6.02 -4.57 -7.93
CA GLY A 265 -6.82 -4.67 -9.16
C GLY A 265 -8.24 -5.26 -9.02
N ARG A 266 -8.65 -5.75 -7.85
CA ARG A 266 -10.06 -6.08 -7.60
C ARG A 266 -10.58 -5.30 -6.41
N MET A 267 -11.33 -4.24 -6.67
CA MET A 267 -12.28 -3.75 -5.67
C MET A 267 -13.12 -4.96 -5.25
N ILE A 268 -13.18 -5.25 -3.96
CA ILE A 268 -14.19 -6.16 -3.42
C ILE A 268 -15.52 -5.42 -3.65
N GLU A 269 -16.10 -5.62 -4.83
CA GLU A 269 -17.50 -5.30 -5.09
C GLU A 269 -18.28 -6.13 -4.06
N LYS A 270 -18.77 -5.44 -3.02
CA LYS A 270 -19.89 -5.96 -2.23
C LYS A 270 -20.91 -6.48 -3.24
N PRO A 271 -21.48 -7.70 -3.07
CA PRO A 271 -22.45 -8.23 -4.01
C PRO A 271 -23.54 -7.17 -4.23
N VAL A 272 -23.52 -6.55 -5.41
CA VAL A 272 -24.48 -5.51 -5.79
C VAL A 272 -25.77 -6.25 -6.07
N THR A 273 -26.58 -6.39 -5.03
CA THR A 273 -27.96 -6.84 -5.17
C THR A 273 -28.70 -5.76 -5.93
N LYS A 274 -29.03 -6.06 -7.20
CA LYS A 274 -29.89 -5.19 -8.00
C LYS A 274 -31.30 -5.30 -7.43
N CYS A 275 -31.74 -4.27 -6.72
CA CYS A 275 -33.15 -4.05 -6.42
C CYS A 275 -33.71 -3.01 -7.40
N ASP A 276 -34.93 -3.25 -7.88
CA ASP A 276 -35.66 -2.27 -8.68
C ASP A 276 -36.18 -1.18 -7.73
N SER A 277 -35.77 0.06 -7.97
CA SER A 277 -36.16 1.22 -7.16
C SER A 277 -36.77 2.26 -8.09
N GLY A 278 -38.10 2.35 -8.08
CA GLY A 278 -38.85 3.37 -8.81
C GLY A 278 -39.06 4.59 -7.94
N THR A 279 -38.37 5.69 -8.23
CA THR A 279 -38.68 7.00 -7.64
C THR A 279 -39.65 7.72 -8.57
N GLN A 280 -40.89 7.92 -8.13
CA GLN A 280 -41.80 8.82 -8.83
C GLN A 280 -41.35 10.26 -8.54
N THR A 281 -40.76 10.92 -9.53
CA THR A 281 -40.50 12.36 -9.44
C THR A 281 -41.83 13.09 -9.53
N ASP A 282 -42.07 13.99 -8.57
CA ASP A 282 -43.19 14.92 -8.64
C ASP A 282 -43.11 15.68 -9.98
N THR A 283 -44.15 15.53 -10.79
CA THR A 283 -44.25 16.14 -12.12
C THR A 283 -44.42 17.66 -12.05
N HIS A 284 -44.66 18.21 -10.86
CA HIS A 284 -44.86 19.63 -10.61
C HIS A 284 -44.15 20.07 -9.32
N PHE A 285 -42.86 20.37 -9.43
CA PHE A 285 -42.16 21.10 -8.37
C PHE A 285 -42.81 22.49 -8.21
N MET A 286 -43.53 22.72 -7.12
CA MET A 286 -43.93 24.07 -6.74
C MET A 286 -42.72 24.75 -6.09
N GLU A 287 -41.89 25.37 -6.92
CA GLU A 287 -40.78 26.20 -6.44
C GLU A 287 -41.34 27.35 -5.60
N SER A 288 -41.03 27.36 -4.30
CA SER A 288 -41.59 28.30 -3.32
C SER A 288 -41.12 29.74 -3.50
N ASN A 289 -40.19 30.01 -4.44
CA ASN A 289 -39.61 31.34 -4.61
C ASN A 289 -39.21 31.65 -6.06
N ILE A 290 -40.18 31.59 -6.99
CA ILE A 290 -39.96 32.08 -8.37
C ILE A 290 -40.07 33.61 -8.38
N VAL A 291 -38.93 34.28 -8.41
CA VAL A 291 -38.87 35.72 -8.65
C VAL A 291 -39.11 35.96 -10.15
N LYS A 292 -40.37 36.18 -10.55
CA LYS A 292 -40.76 36.40 -11.96
C LYS A 292 -40.09 37.62 -12.62
N SER A 293 -39.51 38.52 -11.83
CA SER A 293 -38.77 39.70 -12.30
C SER A 293 -37.26 39.45 -12.45
N TYR A 294 -36.77 38.27 -12.07
CA TYR A 294 -35.36 37.94 -12.15
C TYR A 294 -34.97 37.65 -13.59
N GLU A 295 -33.91 38.30 -14.06
CA GLU A 295 -33.27 38.00 -15.33
C GLU A 295 -31.76 37.93 -15.14
N TRP A 296 -31.17 36.86 -15.65
CA TRP A 296 -29.74 36.61 -15.51
C TRP A 296 -28.90 37.46 -16.48
N ASN A 297 -29.50 37.97 -17.55
CA ASN A 297 -28.81 38.71 -18.60
C ASN A 297 -28.80 40.21 -18.32
N GLU A 298 -27.61 40.77 -18.08
CA GLU A 298 -27.41 42.20 -17.78
C GLU A 298 -27.89 43.14 -18.90
N TRP A 299 -27.87 42.71 -20.16
CA TRP A 299 -28.31 43.53 -21.28
C TRP A 299 -29.83 43.65 -21.38
N GLU A 300 -30.56 42.61 -20.96
CA GLU A 300 -32.02 42.61 -20.79
C GLU A 300 -32.42 43.59 -19.68
N LEU A 301 -31.73 43.54 -18.53
CA LEU A 301 -31.93 44.48 -17.41
C LEU A 301 -31.73 45.94 -17.83
N ARG A 302 -30.66 46.24 -18.58
CA ARG A 302 -30.42 47.60 -19.11
C ARG A 302 -31.53 48.04 -20.06
N ARG A 303 -32.00 47.15 -20.95
CA ARG A 303 -33.09 47.45 -21.90
C ARG A 303 -34.41 47.73 -21.17
N LYS A 304 -34.72 46.96 -20.12
CA LYS A 304 -35.89 47.17 -19.26
C LYS A 304 -35.82 48.48 -18.48
N ALA A 305 -34.64 48.82 -17.94
CA ALA A 305 -34.43 50.09 -17.25
C ALA A 305 -34.68 51.30 -18.18
N ILE A 306 -34.15 51.24 -19.41
CA ILE A 306 -34.38 52.27 -20.43
C ILE A 306 -35.87 52.37 -20.81
N LYS A 307 -36.56 51.23 -20.94
CA LYS A 307 -38.00 51.19 -21.20
C LYS A 307 -38.82 51.83 -20.08
N LEU A 308 -38.48 51.57 -18.81
CA LEU A 308 -39.12 52.19 -17.64
C LEU A 308 -38.85 53.70 -17.57
N ALA A 309 -37.63 54.14 -17.87
CA ALA A 309 -37.30 55.57 -17.95
C ALA A 309 -38.13 56.27 -19.03
N ASN A 310 -38.27 55.65 -20.21
CA ASN A 310 -39.11 56.13 -21.29
C ASN A 310 -40.62 56.10 -20.96
N LEU A 311 -41.08 55.20 -20.10
CA LEU A 311 -42.46 55.19 -19.62
C LEU A 311 -42.71 56.32 -18.61
N ARG A 312 -41.72 56.66 -17.76
CA ARG A 312 -41.84 57.81 -16.83
C ARG A 312 -41.95 59.15 -17.55
N THR A 313 -41.37 59.27 -18.74
CA THR A 313 -41.49 60.48 -19.57
C THR A 313 -42.74 60.50 -20.44
N ARG A 314 -43.52 59.40 -20.47
CA ARG A 314 -44.77 59.30 -21.24
C ARG A 314 -45.98 59.45 -20.31
N ILE A 315 -46.62 60.61 -20.35
CA ILE A 315 -47.89 60.87 -19.68
C ILE A 315 -49.00 60.16 -20.47
N THR A 316 -49.70 59.21 -19.86
CA THR A 316 -50.84 58.54 -20.48
C THR A 316 -52.14 59.20 -20.04
N HIS A 317 -52.95 59.62 -21.02
CA HIS A 317 -54.34 60.03 -20.84
C HIS A 317 -55.23 58.81 -21.09
N SER A 318 -55.94 58.37 -20.05
CA SER A 318 -57.11 57.49 -20.01
C SER A 318 -56.96 56.25 -19.13
N VAL A 319 -57.99 56.04 -18.32
CA VAL A 319 -58.19 54.91 -17.42
C VAL A 319 -59.32 54.08 -18.00
N GLN A 320 -59.09 52.79 -18.23
CA GLN A 320 -60.19 51.85 -18.44
C GLN A 320 -59.93 50.57 -17.65
N THR A 321 -60.95 50.15 -16.92
CA THR A 321 -60.96 49.12 -15.89
C THR A 321 -61.07 47.70 -16.43
N ASN A 322 -60.58 46.77 -15.62
CA ASN A 322 -60.21 45.39 -15.93
C ASN A 322 -61.39 44.41 -15.67
N LEU A 323 -62.54 44.60 -16.33
CA LEU A 323 -63.74 43.78 -16.12
C LEU A 323 -64.19 43.07 -17.40
N SER A 324 -63.41 42.10 -17.90
CA SER A 324 -63.90 41.24 -18.98
C SER A 324 -63.14 39.91 -19.18
N ASN A 325 -62.72 39.21 -18.13
CA ASN A 325 -62.00 37.94 -18.34
C ASN A 325 -62.35 36.79 -17.39
N MET A 326 -63.63 36.61 -17.08
CA MET A 326 -64.12 35.36 -16.48
C MET A 326 -65.13 34.67 -17.40
N ARG A 327 -64.61 33.97 -18.41
CA ARG A 327 -65.25 32.79 -19.02
C ARG A 327 -64.19 31.83 -19.54
N ARG A 328 -63.81 30.86 -18.71
CA ARG A 328 -63.29 29.56 -19.18
C ARG A 328 -63.83 28.49 -18.26
N ASP A 329 -64.50 27.50 -18.86
CA ASP A 329 -64.74 26.22 -18.22
C ASP A 329 -63.42 25.45 -18.19
N ASN A 330 -62.99 25.05 -17.00
CA ASN A 330 -61.92 24.09 -16.81
C ASN A 330 -62.56 22.75 -16.45
N ALA A 331 -62.48 21.77 -17.35
CA ALA A 331 -62.76 20.39 -17.00
C ALA A 331 -61.56 19.82 -16.23
N ILE A 332 -61.79 19.38 -14.99
CA ILE A 332 -60.75 18.79 -14.14
C ILE A 332 -60.94 17.29 -14.15
N GLN A 333 -59.89 16.54 -14.50
CA GLN A 333 -59.88 15.09 -14.38
C GLN A 333 -59.38 14.73 -12.98
N VAL A 334 -60.23 14.11 -12.16
CA VAL A 334 -59.89 13.71 -10.80
C VAL A 334 -59.38 12.27 -10.82
N TRP A 335 -58.17 12.07 -10.30
CA TRP A 335 -57.65 10.75 -9.94
C TRP A 335 -57.65 10.66 -8.40
N PRO A 336 -58.58 9.90 -7.79
CA PRO A 336 -58.51 9.69 -6.35
C PRO A 336 -57.22 8.91 -6.01
N PRO A 337 -56.44 9.35 -5.00
CA PRO A 337 -55.25 8.61 -4.57
C PRO A 337 -55.66 7.21 -4.12
N LYS A 338 -54.85 6.20 -4.48
CA LYS A 338 -55.01 4.86 -3.92
C LYS A 338 -54.39 4.82 -2.52
N ASP A 339 -55.03 4.12 -1.60
CA ASP A 339 -54.43 3.83 -0.30
C ASP A 339 -53.21 2.93 -0.49
N GLN A 340 -52.08 3.40 0.04
CA GLN A 340 -50.83 2.66 0.14
C GLN A 340 -50.39 2.66 1.60
N GLU A 341 -50.12 1.46 2.12
CA GLU A 341 -49.45 1.29 3.38
C GLU A 341 -47.97 1.04 3.12
N THR A 342 -47.11 1.82 3.78
CA THR A 342 -45.66 1.66 3.70
C THR A 342 -45.13 1.46 5.11
N GLN A 343 -44.41 0.37 5.33
CA GLN A 343 -43.76 0.11 6.61
C GLN A 343 -42.37 0.72 6.59
N THR A 344 -42.07 1.60 7.55
CA THR A 344 -40.72 2.12 7.76
C THR A 344 -39.96 1.22 8.73
N LYS A 345 -38.67 1.05 8.50
CA LYS A 345 -37.80 0.31 9.41
C LYS A 345 -37.62 1.11 10.69
N THR A 346 -38.09 0.56 11.82
CA THR A 346 -37.74 1.06 13.15
C THR A 346 -36.52 0.30 13.65
N ASP A 347 -35.39 0.99 13.74
CA ASP A 347 -34.19 0.42 14.34
C ASP A 347 -34.24 0.61 15.87
N ALA A 348 -34.26 -0.51 16.60
CA ALA A 348 -34.14 -0.54 18.05
C ALA A 348 -32.75 -1.05 18.41
N SER A 349 -32.07 -0.37 19.33
CA SER A 349 -30.79 -0.80 19.89
C SER A 349 -30.93 -1.01 21.39
N THR A 350 -30.29 -2.06 21.90
CA THR A 350 -30.14 -2.31 23.33
C THR A 350 -28.71 -1.98 23.71
N ASN A 351 -28.54 -1.03 24.63
CA ASN A 351 -27.22 -0.71 25.19
C ASN A 351 -26.93 -1.68 26.34
N VAL A 352 -25.72 -2.22 26.41
CA VAL A 352 -25.28 -3.03 27.55
C VAL A 352 -24.64 -2.12 28.60
N PRO A 353 -24.76 -2.44 29.92
CA PRO A 353 -24.07 -1.67 30.96
C PRO A 353 -22.58 -1.60 30.63
N ARG A 354 -22.03 -0.39 30.59
CA ARG A 354 -20.61 -0.20 30.30
C ARG A 354 -19.81 -0.46 31.58
N PRO A 355 -18.94 -1.48 31.62
CA PRO A 355 -18.19 -1.77 32.82
C PRO A 355 -17.24 -0.61 33.12
N GLN A 356 -17.46 0.09 34.23
CA GLN A 356 -16.60 1.17 34.70
C GLN A 356 -15.84 0.69 35.93
N VAL A 357 -14.56 0.39 35.76
CA VAL A 357 -13.71 -0.04 36.87
C VAL A 357 -12.82 1.12 37.29
N PHE A 358 -12.93 1.52 38.55
CA PHE A 358 -12.03 2.48 39.17
C PHE A 358 -10.91 1.75 39.92
N LEU A 359 -9.67 2.07 39.58
CA LEU A 359 -8.47 1.53 40.23
C LEU A 359 -7.83 2.63 41.08
N ALA A 360 -7.88 2.45 42.40
CA ALA A 360 -7.27 3.36 43.36
C ALA A 360 -5.97 2.75 43.94
N GLY A 361 -5.06 3.62 44.38
CA GLY A 361 -3.84 3.20 45.08
C GLY A 361 -2.63 2.88 44.20
N LEU A 362 -2.69 3.11 42.87
CA LEU A 362 -1.57 2.87 41.95
C LEU A 362 -0.44 3.91 42.05
N ARG A 363 -0.68 5.06 42.69
CA ARG A 363 0.36 6.05 43.01
C ARG A 363 0.93 5.69 44.37
N GLY A 364 2.07 4.98 44.37
CA GLY A 364 2.70 4.46 45.58
C GLY A 364 2.99 5.54 46.63
N GLY A 365 2.72 5.24 47.90
CA GLY A 365 2.96 6.12 49.05
C GLY A 365 4.43 6.19 49.50
N GLY A 366 5.36 6.22 48.54
CA GLY A 366 6.80 6.14 48.80
C GLY A 366 7.29 4.77 49.30
N MET A 367 8.61 4.61 49.46
CA MET A 367 9.30 3.35 49.82
C MET A 367 8.92 2.74 51.18
N SER A 368 8.12 3.41 52.00
CA SER A 368 7.77 2.94 53.34
C SER A 368 6.43 2.20 53.43
N THR A 369 5.56 2.28 52.41
CA THR A 369 4.25 1.62 52.43
C THR A 369 4.03 0.76 51.20
N ALA A 370 3.64 -0.50 51.41
CA ALA A 370 3.33 -1.41 50.32
C ALA A 370 2.09 -0.93 49.56
N THR A 371 2.24 -0.71 48.26
CA THR A 371 1.17 -0.25 47.37
C THR A 371 0.06 -1.30 47.29
N GLN A 372 -1.09 -1.03 47.93
CA GLN A 372 -2.28 -1.88 47.81
C GLN A 372 -3.20 -1.31 46.73
N MET A 373 -3.40 -2.09 45.66
CA MET A 373 -4.36 -1.75 44.62
C MET A 373 -5.77 -2.13 45.07
N VAL A 374 -6.67 -1.14 45.09
CA VAL A 374 -8.11 -1.38 45.34
C VAL A 374 -8.85 -1.22 44.02
N LYS A 375 -9.50 -2.30 43.59
CA LYS A 375 -10.38 -2.33 42.42
C LYS A 375 -11.81 -2.16 42.87
N VAL A 376 -12.46 -1.07 42.45
CA VAL A 376 -13.87 -0.81 42.70
C VAL A 376 -14.62 -0.86 41.38
N ASP A 377 -15.68 -1.64 41.33
CA ASP A 377 -16.60 -1.69 40.19
C ASP A 377 -17.69 -0.63 40.37
N LEU A 378 -17.77 0.29 39.41
CA LEU A 378 -18.72 1.41 39.37
C LEU A 378 -19.72 1.24 38.22
N THR A 379 -19.87 0.03 37.69
CA THR A 379 -20.84 -0.26 36.62
C THR A 379 -22.25 0.04 37.11
N GLN A 380 -22.89 1.03 36.50
CA GLN A 380 -24.29 1.36 36.76
C GLN A 380 -25.21 0.46 35.94
N ASP A 381 -26.30 0.03 36.56
CA ASP A 381 -27.32 -0.79 35.89
C ASP A 381 -28.18 0.06 34.96
N VAL A 382 -28.77 -0.56 33.93
CA VAL A 382 -29.48 0.15 32.84
C VAL A 382 -30.70 0.92 33.37
N ASP A 383 -31.28 0.47 34.48
CA ASP A 383 -32.45 1.10 35.10
C ASP A 383 -32.14 2.40 35.87
N GLN A 384 -30.86 2.75 36.06
CA GLN A 384 -30.42 3.93 36.80
C GLN A 384 -29.93 5.10 35.93
N THR A 385 -30.00 4.96 34.60
CA THR A 385 -29.68 5.99 33.59
C THR A 385 -30.90 6.41 32.82
#